data_AF-K7F2M3-F1
#
_entry.id   AF-K7F2M3-F1
#
_cell.length_a   1.000
_cell.length_b   1.000
_cell.length_c   1.000
_cell.angle_alpha   90.00
_cell.angle_beta   90.00
_cell.angle_gamma   90.00
#
_symmetry.space_group_name_H-M   'P 1'
#
loop_
_entity.id
_entity.type
_entity.pdbx_description
1 polymer ?
#
loop_
_entity_poly.entity_id
_entity_poly.type
_entity_poly.pdbx_seq_one_letter_code
_entity_poly.pdbx_strand_id
1 'polypeptide(L)'
;MVAVFWDNADFSQGDGATFYQEFVTLDSAEHPVVRDVEAKIRRYLKTSYSAKWTLKITWEKAPAYPARQPVSRTNTYQAVLTTDGVKSYGLILYQDGGMQWDYTRLGATNVLMGYSSGDGFYRNDDLTR
;
A
#
# COMPACT_ATOMS: atom_id res chain seq x y z
N MET A 1 4.83 -8.75 -5.58
CA MET A 1 3.69 -8.51 -4.66
C MET A 1 3.97 -7.24 -3.87
N VAL A 2 2.99 -6.35 -3.70
CA VAL A 2 3.15 -5.16 -2.83
C VAL A 2 2.49 -5.48 -1.48
N ALA A 3 3.29 -5.60 -0.43
CA ALA A 3 2.81 -5.71 0.94
C ALA A 3 2.61 -4.30 1.50
N VAL A 4 1.37 -3.82 1.41
CA VAL A 4 0.99 -2.45 1.81
C VAL A 4 0.87 -2.32 3.33
N PHE A 5 0.75 -3.45 4.03
CA PHE A 5 0.66 -3.49 5.47
C PHE A 5 1.70 -4.48 6.01
N TRP A 6 2.07 -4.31 7.28
CA TRP A 6 3.13 -5.05 7.95
C TRP A 6 2.78 -6.52 8.29
N ASP A 7 1.53 -6.90 8.05
CA ASP A 7 1.00 -8.25 8.26
C ASP A 7 -0.07 -8.55 7.20
N ASN A 8 -0.43 -9.82 7.06
CA ASN A 8 -1.36 -10.31 6.07
C ASN A 8 -2.80 -9.91 6.42
N ALA A 9 -3.55 -9.45 5.42
CA ALA A 9 -4.99 -9.31 5.54
C ALA A 9 -5.70 -10.60 5.10
N ASP A 10 -6.81 -10.94 5.73
CA ASP A 10 -7.54 -12.19 5.48
C ASP A 10 -9.02 -11.97 5.13
N PHE A 11 -9.29 -11.71 3.85
CA PHE A 11 -10.64 -11.51 3.34
C PHE A 11 -11.43 -12.82 3.14
N SER A 12 -10.92 -13.99 3.55
CA SER A 12 -11.53 -15.28 3.22
C SER A 12 -12.93 -15.48 3.81
N GLN A 13 -13.27 -14.72 4.86
CA GLN A 13 -14.56 -14.77 5.53
C GLN A 13 -15.60 -13.80 4.93
N GLY A 14 -15.23 -13.03 3.90
CA GLY A 14 -16.10 -12.03 3.27
C GLY A 14 -16.19 -10.69 4.02
N ASP A 15 -15.39 -10.51 5.08
CA ASP A 15 -15.27 -9.24 5.81
C ASP A 15 -14.32 -8.28 5.09
N GLY A 16 -14.79 -7.04 4.88
CA GLY A 16 -14.03 -6.00 4.18
C GLY A 16 -14.02 -6.16 2.65
N ALA A 17 -13.33 -5.25 1.96
CA ALA A 17 -13.24 -5.26 0.50
C ALA A 17 -11.93 -4.65 0.01
N THR A 18 -11.51 -5.05 -1.20
CA THR A 18 -10.40 -4.41 -1.90
C THR A 18 -10.93 -3.70 -3.15
N PHE A 19 -10.73 -2.39 -3.20
CA PHE A 19 -11.08 -1.55 -4.35
C PHE A 19 -9.82 -1.08 -5.06
N TYR A 20 -9.90 -0.88 -6.38
CA TYR A 20 -8.83 -0.24 -7.13
C TYR A 20 -9.39 0.70 -8.19
N GLN A 21 -8.60 1.72 -8.53
CA GLN A 21 -8.88 2.63 -9.62
C GLN A 21 -7.57 3.00 -10.32
N GLU A 22 -7.58 2.84 -11.65
CA GLU A 22 -6.49 3.21 -12.54
C GLU A 22 -6.74 4.60 -13.12
N PHE A 23 -5.68 5.39 -13.24
CA PHE A 23 -5.67 6.72 -13.81
C PHE A 23 -4.57 6.80 -14.88
N VAL A 24 -4.98 6.95 -16.14
CA VAL A 24 -4.08 7.18 -17.27
C VAL A 24 -4.09 8.68 -17.58
N THR A 25 -2.94 9.33 -17.42
CA THR A 25 -2.82 10.80 -17.46
C THR A 25 -2.10 11.32 -18.70
N LEU A 26 -1.88 10.45 -19.70
CA LEU A 26 -1.51 10.90 -21.04
C LEU A 26 -2.68 11.74 -21.60
N ASP A 27 -2.41 13.02 -21.84
CA ASP A 27 -3.26 13.95 -22.60
C ASP A 27 -4.66 14.28 -22.00
N SER A 28 -4.87 14.06 -20.70
CA SER A 28 -6.14 14.36 -20.03
C SER A 28 -5.99 15.37 -18.88
N ALA A 29 -7.09 16.05 -18.52
CA ALA A 29 -7.11 16.94 -17.36
C ALA A 29 -6.81 16.13 -16.09
N GLU A 30 -5.76 16.51 -15.36
CA GLU A 30 -5.29 15.70 -14.23
C GLU A 30 -6.35 15.53 -13.13
N HIS A 31 -6.69 14.27 -12.85
CA HIS A 31 -7.60 13.90 -11.77
C HIS A 31 -7.08 14.40 -10.40
N PRO A 32 -7.94 14.89 -9.49
CA PRO A 32 -7.49 15.45 -8.20
C PRO A 32 -6.60 14.50 -7.38
N VAL A 33 -6.87 13.18 -7.43
CA VAL A 33 -6.03 12.16 -6.79
C VAL A 33 -4.61 12.16 -7.36
N VAL A 34 -4.46 12.29 -8.68
CA VAL A 34 -3.13 12.30 -9.32
C VAL A 34 -2.38 13.57 -8.91
N ARG A 35 -3.04 14.74 -8.96
CA ARG A 35 -2.45 16.01 -8.51
C ARG A 35 -1.93 15.96 -7.08
N ASP A 36 -2.70 15.36 -6.18
CA ASP A 36 -2.31 15.19 -4.78
C ASP A 36 -1.11 14.24 -4.63
N VAL A 37 -1.08 13.13 -5.36
CA VAL A 37 0.05 12.17 -5.38
C VAL A 37 1.32 12.84 -5.87
N GLU A 38 1.25 13.56 -6.98
CA GLU A 38 2.40 14.28 -7.51
C GLU A 38 2.88 15.38 -6.56
N ALA A 39 1.96 16.14 -5.96
CA ALA A 39 2.31 17.17 -4.98
C ALA A 39 3.06 16.57 -3.78
N LYS A 40 2.63 15.40 -3.29
CA LYS A 40 3.35 14.66 -2.22
C LYS A 40 4.74 14.23 -2.67
N ILE A 41 4.88 13.64 -3.85
CA ILE A 41 6.19 13.21 -4.39
C ILE A 41 7.14 14.40 -4.52
N ARG A 42 6.68 15.48 -5.17
CA ARG A 42 7.48 16.72 -5.32
C ARG A 42 7.88 17.30 -3.96
N ARG A 43 6.97 17.30 -2.99
CA ARG A 43 7.21 17.83 -1.64
C ARG A 43 8.24 17.01 -0.86
N TYR A 44 8.13 15.68 -0.86
CA TYR A 44 8.95 14.81 0.00
C TYR A 44 10.26 14.39 -0.64
N LEU A 45 10.26 14.08 -1.94
CA LEU A 45 11.45 13.62 -2.65
C LEU A 45 12.23 14.75 -3.34
N LYS A 46 11.71 15.98 -3.30
CA LYS A 46 12.36 17.18 -3.87
C LYS A 46 12.74 17.03 -5.35
N THR A 47 11.96 16.23 -6.10
CA THR A 47 12.15 15.98 -7.53
C THR A 47 10.98 16.56 -8.31
N SER A 48 11.22 16.97 -9.55
CA SER A 48 10.14 17.09 -10.52
C SER A 48 9.54 15.71 -10.76
N TYR A 49 8.21 15.67 -10.92
CA TYR A 49 7.46 14.46 -11.20
C TYR A 49 6.12 14.84 -11.81
N SER A 50 5.73 14.14 -12.88
CA SER A 50 4.41 14.22 -13.52
C SER A 50 4.04 12.82 -13.95
N ALA A 51 2.98 12.27 -13.38
CA ALA A 51 2.59 10.90 -13.60
C ALA A 51 2.03 10.73 -15.01
N LYS A 52 2.42 9.66 -15.69
CA LYS A 52 1.75 9.16 -16.91
C LYS A 52 0.71 8.10 -16.58
N TRP A 53 0.91 7.42 -15.45
CA TRP A 53 0.07 6.35 -14.97
C TRP A 53 0.06 6.32 -13.44
N THR A 54 -1.12 6.10 -12.86
CA THR A 54 -1.30 5.94 -11.41
C THR A 54 -2.36 4.89 -11.12
N LEU A 55 -2.08 3.97 -10.21
CA LEU A 55 -3.04 3.00 -9.67
C LEU A 55 -3.20 3.25 -8.18
N LYS A 56 -4.44 3.48 -7.75
CA LYS A 56 -4.81 3.53 -6.33
C LYS A 56 -5.52 2.24 -5.95
N ILE A 57 -5.08 1.63 -4.86
CA ILE A 57 -5.69 0.44 -4.26
C ILE A 57 -6.11 0.80 -2.84
N THR A 58 -7.30 0.39 -2.42
CA THR A 58 -7.86 0.60 -1.08
C THR A 58 -8.29 -0.74 -0.51
N TRP A 59 -7.72 -1.13 0.62
CA TRP A 59 -8.23 -2.21 1.45
C TRP A 59 -9.14 -1.57 2.50
N GLU A 60 -10.45 -1.73 2.34
CA GLU A 60 -11.47 -1.22 3.25
C GLU A 60 -11.81 -2.30 4.29
N LYS A 61 -11.77 -1.94 5.57
CA LYS A 61 -12.11 -2.84 6.69
C LYS A 61 -11.38 -4.18 6.60
N ALA A 62 -10.10 -4.14 6.25
CA ALA A 62 -9.24 -5.31 6.16
C ALA A 62 -9.09 -5.98 7.54
N PRO A 63 -9.47 -7.27 7.69
CA PRO A 63 -9.17 -8.05 8.89
C PRO A 63 -7.73 -8.57 8.89
N ALA A 64 -7.14 -8.73 10.07
CA ALA A 64 -5.83 -9.36 10.22
C ALA A 64 -5.92 -10.87 9.98
N TYR A 65 -4.87 -11.47 9.43
CA TYR A 65 -4.75 -12.91 9.35
C TYR A 65 -4.40 -13.52 10.72
N PRO A 66 -4.98 -14.68 11.09
CA PRO A 66 -6.13 -15.31 10.46
C PRO A 66 -7.43 -14.59 10.85
N ALA A 67 -8.35 -14.41 9.89
CA ALA A 67 -9.67 -13.85 10.18
C ALA A 67 -10.49 -14.85 11.01
N ARG A 68 -10.57 -14.60 12.32
CA ARG A 68 -11.39 -15.37 13.25
C ARG A 68 -12.65 -14.59 13.58
N GLN A 69 -13.81 -15.19 13.35
CA GLN A 69 -15.07 -14.57 13.72
C GLN A 69 -15.26 -14.58 15.25
N PRO A 70 -15.86 -13.52 15.82
CA PRO A 70 -16.28 -12.29 15.14
C PRO A 70 -15.10 -11.36 14.82
N VAL A 71 -15.04 -10.87 13.57
CA VAL A 71 -14.03 -9.88 13.15
C VAL A 71 -14.40 -8.54 13.78
N SER A 72 -13.68 -8.15 14.83
CA SER A 72 -13.95 -6.91 15.60
C SER A 72 -12.95 -5.79 15.35
N ARG A 73 -11.78 -6.10 14.77
CA ARG A 73 -10.68 -5.17 14.55
C ARG A 73 -10.27 -5.20 13.08
N THR A 74 -10.55 -4.12 12.38
CA THR A 74 -10.22 -3.97 10.96
C THR A 74 -9.51 -2.65 10.70
N ASN A 75 -8.69 -2.62 9.65
CA ASN A 75 -7.96 -1.43 9.23
C ASN A 75 -8.40 -1.01 7.83
N THR A 76 -8.39 0.29 7.56
CA THR A 76 -8.50 0.81 6.19
C THR A 76 -7.19 1.47 5.81
N TYR A 77 -6.60 1.01 4.70
CA TYR A 77 -5.33 1.53 4.19
C TYR A 77 -5.29 1.50 2.67
N GLN A 78 -4.39 2.28 2.09
CA GLN A 78 -4.28 2.46 0.65
C GLN A 78 -2.84 2.31 0.20
N ALA A 79 -2.67 1.86 -1.04
CA ALA A 79 -1.43 2.04 -1.78
C ALA A 79 -1.70 2.80 -3.07
N VAL A 80 -0.76 3.65 -3.44
CA VAL A 80 -0.71 4.28 -4.75
C VAL A 80 0.59 3.91 -5.43
N LEU A 81 0.50 3.26 -6.59
CA LEU A 81 1.63 3.03 -7.49
C LEU A 81 1.55 4.06 -8.61
N THR A 82 2.66 4.70 -8.96
CA THR A 82 2.66 5.74 -9.98
C THR A 82 3.97 5.75 -10.74
N THR A 83 3.93 6.08 -12.03
CA THR A 83 5.13 6.24 -12.87
C THR A 83 4.99 7.39 -13.87
N ASP A 84 6.11 8.07 -14.15
CA ASP A 84 6.25 9.04 -15.26
C ASP A 84 6.84 8.41 -16.54
N GLY A 85 7.06 7.08 -16.52
CA GLY A 85 7.72 6.31 -17.57
C GLY A 85 9.24 6.20 -17.43
N VAL A 86 9.85 6.89 -16.48
CA VAL A 86 11.29 6.81 -16.15
C VAL A 86 11.49 6.43 -14.69
N LYS A 87 10.75 7.06 -13.78
CA LYS A 87 10.75 6.82 -12.34
C LYS A 87 9.40 6.26 -11.91
N SER A 88 9.43 5.42 -10.89
CA SER A 88 8.23 4.85 -10.28
C SER A 88 8.28 5.03 -8.77
N TYR A 89 7.12 5.34 -8.18
CA TYR A 89 6.97 5.53 -6.74
C TYR A 89 5.80 4.71 -6.20
N GLY A 90 5.96 4.26 -4.96
CA GLY A 90 4.89 3.67 -4.15
C GLY A 90 4.60 4.56 -2.95
N LEU A 91 3.34 4.95 -2.76
CA LEU A 91 2.88 5.61 -1.55
C LEU A 91 2.01 4.62 -0.79
N ILE A 92 2.31 4.39 0.47
CA ILE A 92 1.49 3.62 1.38
C ILE A 92 0.84 4.60 2.36
N LEU A 93 -0.48 4.59 2.42
CA LEU A 93 -1.27 5.54 3.19
C LEU A 93 -2.08 4.78 4.24
N TYR A 94 -1.84 5.13 5.49
CA TYR A 94 -2.60 4.64 6.63
C TYR A 94 -3.47 5.78 7.16
N GLN A 95 -4.67 5.45 7.60
CA GLN A 95 -5.47 6.40 8.37
C GLN A 95 -4.78 6.65 9.72
N ASP A 96 -4.62 7.92 10.10
CA ASP A 96 -4.07 8.30 11.39
C ASP A 96 -4.95 7.75 12.54
N GLY A 97 -4.32 7.12 13.53
CA GLY A 97 -5.01 6.36 14.59
C GLY A 97 -5.87 5.18 14.10
N GLY A 98 -5.83 4.84 12.80
CA GLY A 98 -6.67 3.82 12.17
C GLY A 98 -6.17 2.38 12.31
N MET A 99 -5.05 2.17 13.01
CA MET A 99 -4.50 0.84 13.28
C MET A 99 -5.24 0.19 14.45
N GLN A 100 -6.10 -0.77 14.15
CA GLN A 100 -6.91 -1.51 15.12
C GLN A 100 -6.39 -2.93 15.35
N TRP A 101 -5.54 -3.46 14.46
CA TRP A 101 -4.99 -4.81 14.63
C TRP A 101 -4.08 -4.89 15.87
N ASP A 102 -4.10 -6.04 16.52
CA ASP A 102 -3.27 -6.30 17.68
C ASP A 102 -1.83 -6.69 17.28
N TYR A 103 -1.00 -5.68 17.01
CA TYR A 103 0.39 -5.90 16.60
C TYR A 103 1.24 -6.60 17.68
N THR A 104 0.80 -6.60 18.94
CA THR A 104 1.53 -7.27 20.04
C THR A 104 1.46 -8.79 19.96
N ARG A 105 0.53 -9.33 19.15
CA ARG A 105 0.38 -10.77 18.92
C ARG A 105 1.27 -11.30 17.80
N LEU A 106 1.99 -10.42 17.09
CA LEU A 106 2.91 -10.81 16.03
C LEU A 106 4.13 -11.52 16.64
N GLY A 107 4.37 -12.76 16.21
CA GLY A 107 5.50 -13.57 16.69
C GLY A 107 6.87 -13.01 16.30
N ALA A 108 6.92 -12.15 15.27
CA ALA A 108 8.10 -11.39 14.88
C ALA A 108 7.69 -9.92 14.69
N THR A 109 8.37 -9.03 15.40
CA THR A 109 8.12 -7.57 15.36
C THR A 109 9.15 -6.83 14.52
N ASN A 110 10.11 -7.53 13.93
CA ASN A 110 11.10 -6.91 13.05
C ASN A 110 10.41 -6.52 11.73
N VAL A 111 10.53 -5.24 11.34
CA VAL A 111 10.21 -4.85 9.97
C VAL A 111 11.23 -5.52 9.07
N LEU A 112 10.77 -6.14 7.99
CA LEU A 112 11.60 -6.55 6.88
C LEU A 112 11.11 -5.79 5.65
N MET A 113 12.00 -5.04 5.02
CA MET A 113 11.76 -4.50 3.68
C MET A 113 12.37 -5.48 2.70
N GLY A 114 11.71 -5.80 1.60
CA GLY A 114 12.25 -6.75 0.65
C GLY A 114 11.50 -6.72 -0.68
N TYR A 115 11.97 -7.51 -1.63
CA TYR A 115 11.29 -7.74 -2.89
C TYR A 115 11.32 -9.22 -3.27
N SER A 116 10.33 -9.63 -4.06
CA SER A 116 10.32 -10.93 -4.74
C SER A 116 10.10 -10.71 -6.23
N SER A 117 10.86 -11.44 -7.03
CA SER A 117 10.78 -11.43 -8.49
C SER A 117 9.60 -12.27 -9.03
N GLY A 118 8.90 -13.02 -8.17
CA GLY A 118 7.79 -13.89 -8.56
C GLY A 118 8.20 -15.21 -9.20
N ASP A 119 9.48 -15.45 -9.42
CA ASP A 119 10.10 -16.69 -9.95
C ASP A 119 10.68 -17.58 -8.83
N GLY A 120 10.36 -17.28 -7.58
CA GLY A 120 10.93 -17.93 -6.39
C GLY A 120 12.14 -17.20 -5.81
N PHE A 121 12.74 -16.23 -6.51
CA PHE A 121 13.74 -15.35 -5.92
C PHE A 121 13.08 -14.30 -5.02
N TYR A 122 13.65 -14.11 -3.83
CA TYR A 122 13.32 -13.01 -2.94
C TYR A 122 14.58 -12.50 -2.24
N ARG A 123 14.58 -11.22 -1.90
CA ARG A 123 15.59 -10.58 -1.06
C ARG A 123 14.86 -9.83 0.04
N ASN A 124 15.17 -10.15 1.28
CA ASN A 124 14.84 -9.31 2.42
C ASN A 124 16.08 -8.48 2.74
N ASP A 125 15.88 -7.20 2.98
CA ASP A 125 16.90 -6.30 3.49
C ASP A 125 17.17 -6.67 4.95
N ASP A 126 18.45 -6.78 5.30
CA ASP A 126 18.90 -7.06 6.65
C ASP A 126 18.76 -5.75 7.43
N LEU A 127 17.54 -5.37 7.79
CA LEU A 127 17.23 -4.10 8.48
C LEU A 127 17.86 -4.00 9.89
N THR A 128 18.76 -4.90 10.26
CA THR A 128 19.58 -4.84 11.48
C THR A 128 20.95 -5.49 11.30
N ARG A 129 22.01 -4.70 11.55
CA ARG A 129 22.94 -4.98 12.64
C ARG A 129 22.99 -3.77 13.57
#